data_AF-A0A8B6E0Q7-F1
#
_entry.id   AF-A0A8B6E0Q7-F1
#
_cell.length_a   1.000
_cell.length_b   1.000
_cell.length_c   1.000
_cell.angle_alpha   90.00
_cell.angle_beta   90.00
_cell.angle_gamma   90.00
#
_symmetry.space_group_name_H-M   'P 1'
#
loop_
_entity.id
_entity.type
_entity.pdbx_description
1 polymer ?
#
loop_
_entity_poly.entity_id
_entity_poly.type
_entity_poly.pdbx_seq_one_letter_code
_entity_poly.pdbx_strand_id
1 'polypeptide(L)'
;MDQFCLFINSEDSLSTFANNVGGNFKVRLPKRYTLDGSWECALLEVSFIPELEASTRRMYFCSDFVHQSYVRETALPILQSIRLLNEDITDVTFEKPIYFPVTRNELYHIEFVLRDDHLQICRLKDDHVFLLLHFPRCYPAAAAAKATAATATAAKEQQQQQEAFVFRHPFTMIVSGPTSCGKTHFMKDVLQHIKRLCSPSPERIVWLYKRWQPLYEEIQRTVLPRVEFIRGIPFDLERDDFFDPNIRNMILLDDLMSTSAKDSRINDLFTEGSHHRNLSVVVLNQNLYFGKDPTQRRNCHYLVLFNNPIDRQPIMTLGRQMYPSRGDFFLRKFEEATSTPFGYLLVDLKARTPEASRLRTEVLQIGQGETHDEKKEDTHLSEDESSVSSDEDMADETTDLSSGRC
;
A
#
# COMPACT_ATOMS: atom_id res chain seq x y z
N MET A 1 28.85 -9.67 18.24
CA MET A 1 28.22 -10.43 17.14
C MET A 1 27.18 -9.50 16.56
N ASP A 2 27.22 -9.22 15.25
CA ASP A 2 26.35 -8.21 14.63
C ASP A 2 25.14 -8.81 13.91
N GLN A 3 25.24 -10.08 13.55
CA GLN A 3 24.15 -10.92 13.09
C GLN A 3 24.55 -12.40 13.21
N PHE A 4 23.57 -13.30 13.20
CA PHE A 4 23.80 -14.73 13.06
C PHE A 4 22.55 -15.43 12.51
N CYS A 5 22.73 -16.62 11.95
CA CYS A 5 21.62 -17.50 11.57
C CYS A 5 21.58 -18.73 12.46
N LEU A 6 20.38 -19.26 12.70
CA LEU A 6 20.18 -20.55 13.35
C LEU A 6 19.42 -21.46 12.40
N PHE A 7 20.01 -22.63 12.15
CA PHE A 7 19.34 -23.76 11.51
C PHE A 7 18.76 -24.61 12.64
N ILE A 8 17.45 -24.82 12.62
CA ILE A 8 16.72 -25.50 13.68
C ILE A 8 15.91 -26.62 13.07
N ASN A 9 16.06 -27.82 13.61
CA ASN A 9 15.19 -28.97 13.33
C ASN A 9 14.39 -29.32 14.60
N SER A 10 13.12 -29.72 14.45
CA SER A 10 12.29 -30.15 15.59
C SER A 10 12.84 -31.39 16.32
N GLU A 11 13.64 -32.21 15.63
CA GLU A 11 14.36 -33.34 16.20
C GLU A 11 15.62 -32.95 16.99
N ASP A 12 16.10 -31.72 16.81
CA ASP A 12 17.25 -31.24 17.57
C ASP A 12 16.91 -31.27 19.06
N SER A 13 17.84 -31.81 19.85
CA SER A 13 17.68 -31.95 21.30
C SER A 13 16.60 -32.95 21.76
N LEU A 14 16.14 -33.89 20.93
CA LEU A 14 15.24 -34.99 21.36
C LEU A 14 15.76 -35.76 22.58
N SER A 15 17.08 -35.95 22.69
CA SER A 15 17.71 -36.61 23.84
C SER A 15 17.55 -35.81 25.15
N THR A 16 17.33 -34.51 25.06
CA THR A 16 17.10 -33.60 26.20
C THR A 16 15.60 -33.35 26.42
N PHE A 17 14.82 -33.30 25.34
CA PHE A 17 13.39 -33.03 25.33
C PHE A 17 12.65 -34.16 24.60
N ALA A 18 12.48 -35.29 25.28
CA ALA A 18 11.89 -36.50 24.70
C ALA A 18 10.43 -36.36 24.23
N ASN A 19 9.75 -35.28 24.62
CA ASN A 19 8.36 -34.99 24.25
C ASN A 19 8.23 -34.00 23.08
N ASN A 20 9.35 -33.63 22.42
CA ASN A 20 9.28 -32.79 21.23
C ASN A 20 8.47 -33.50 20.14
N VAL A 21 7.53 -32.77 19.58
CA VAL A 21 6.78 -33.13 18.37
C VAL A 21 6.90 -31.97 17.39
N GLY A 22 6.80 -32.20 16.09
CA GLY A 22 7.03 -31.17 15.07
C GLY A 22 6.12 -29.94 15.22
N GLY A 23 4.91 -30.13 15.77
CA GLY A 23 4.00 -29.03 16.09
C GLY A 23 4.34 -28.24 17.36
N ASN A 24 5.12 -28.80 18.28
CA ASN A 24 5.49 -28.18 19.56
C ASN A 24 6.79 -28.78 20.09
N PHE A 25 7.87 -28.01 20.00
CA PHE A 25 9.20 -28.51 20.33
C PHE A 25 10.10 -27.44 20.94
N LYS A 26 11.10 -27.92 21.68
CA LYS A 26 12.15 -27.11 22.31
C LYS A 26 13.51 -27.52 21.79
N VAL A 27 14.33 -26.55 21.42
CA VAL A 27 15.71 -26.81 20.99
C VAL A 27 16.68 -26.18 21.97
N ARG A 28 17.64 -26.96 22.45
CA ARG A 28 18.80 -26.48 23.20
C ARG A 28 19.88 -26.08 22.22
N LEU A 29 20.28 -24.82 22.26
CA LEU A 29 21.31 -24.29 21.38
C LEU A 29 22.70 -24.83 21.79
N PRO A 30 23.62 -25.03 20.83
CA PRO A 30 24.96 -25.58 21.10
C PRO A 30 25.82 -24.68 21.99
N LYS A 31 25.47 -23.39 22.07
CA LYS A 31 26.04 -22.42 22.99
C LYS A 31 24.97 -21.42 23.40
N ARG A 32 25.21 -20.72 24.51
CA ARG A 32 24.41 -19.56 24.90
C ARG A 32 24.75 -18.36 24.01
N TYR A 33 23.73 -17.70 23.49
CA TYR A 33 23.85 -16.44 22.75
C TYR A 33 23.36 -15.30 23.64
N THR A 34 24.27 -14.41 24.03
CA THR A 34 23.92 -13.17 24.74
C THR A 34 23.59 -12.10 23.71
N LEU A 35 22.37 -11.58 23.78
CA LEU A 35 21.77 -10.63 22.84
C LEU A 35 21.79 -9.22 23.44
N ASP A 36 22.97 -8.65 23.62
CA ASP A 36 23.09 -7.30 24.16
C ASP A 36 22.54 -6.26 23.17
N GLY A 37 21.73 -5.33 23.66
CA GLY A 37 21.11 -4.27 22.85
C GLY A 37 19.84 -4.73 22.16
N SER A 38 19.46 -4.05 21.07
CA SER A 38 18.24 -4.39 20.33
C SER A 38 18.56 -5.43 19.25
N TRP A 39 17.74 -6.46 19.14
CA TRP A 39 17.87 -7.52 18.15
C TRP A 39 16.51 -7.78 17.52
N GLU A 40 16.54 -8.23 16.27
CA GLU A 40 15.36 -8.69 15.55
C GLU A 40 15.57 -10.13 15.07
N CYS A 41 14.50 -10.80 14.67
CA CYS A 41 14.54 -12.13 14.08
C CYS A 41 13.53 -12.26 12.95
N ALA A 42 13.91 -12.95 11.88
CA ALA A 42 12.98 -13.38 10.85
C ALA A 42 13.15 -14.87 10.52
N LEU A 43 12.05 -15.51 10.10
CA LEU A 43 12.06 -16.83 9.49
C LEU A 43 12.38 -16.68 7.99
N LEU A 44 13.49 -17.24 7.55
CA LEU A 44 13.97 -17.20 6.17
C LEU A 44 13.50 -18.39 5.34
N GLU A 45 13.52 -19.58 5.93
CA GLU A 45 13.12 -20.82 5.28
C GLU A 45 12.40 -21.72 6.27
N VAL A 46 11.45 -22.51 5.78
CA VAL A 46 10.73 -23.50 6.57
C VAL A 46 10.27 -24.67 5.72
N SER A 47 10.48 -25.88 6.23
CA SER A 47 10.08 -27.11 5.55
C SER A 47 9.36 -28.04 6.53
N PHE A 48 8.15 -28.48 6.16
CA PHE A 48 7.31 -29.39 6.95
C PHE A 48 6.21 -30.03 6.09
N ILE A 49 5.58 -31.10 6.58
CA ILE A 49 4.44 -31.73 5.93
C ILE A 49 3.23 -31.67 6.87
N PRO A 50 2.24 -30.79 6.62
CA PRO A 50 1.11 -30.68 7.51
C PRO A 50 0.15 -31.87 7.39
N GLU A 51 -0.40 -32.31 8.52
CA GLU A 51 -1.57 -33.19 8.55
C GLU A 51 -2.82 -32.29 8.71
N LEU A 52 -3.48 -32.00 7.59
CA LEU A 52 -4.53 -30.99 7.56
C LEU A 52 -5.93 -31.56 7.74
N GLU A 53 -6.73 -30.89 8.57
CA GLU A 53 -8.18 -31.01 8.49
C GLU A 53 -8.69 -30.24 7.24
N ALA A 54 -9.81 -30.68 6.66
CA ALA A 54 -10.32 -30.14 5.39
C ALA A 54 -10.58 -28.62 5.40
N SER A 55 -10.74 -28.01 6.58
CA SER A 55 -10.95 -26.57 6.77
C SER A 55 -9.67 -25.75 6.91
N THR A 56 -8.53 -26.35 7.27
CA THR A 56 -7.33 -25.59 7.64
C THR A 56 -6.67 -24.93 6.43
N ARG A 57 -6.59 -23.59 6.45
CA ARG A 57 -5.99 -22.79 5.34
C ARG A 57 -4.76 -21.99 5.71
N ARG A 58 -4.41 -21.91 6.99
CA ARG A 58 -3.31 -21.08 7.49
C ARG A 58 -2.64 -21.74 8.68
N MET A 59 -1.33 -21.56 8.77
CA MET A 59 -0.51 -21.99 9.90
C MET A 59 0.27 -20.80 10.46
N TYR A 60 0.43 -20.76 11.77
CA TYR A 60 1.15 -19.73 12.52
C TYR A 60 2.35 -20.35 13.21
N PHE A 61 3.53 -19.81 12.92
CA PHE A 61 4.79 -20.18 13.57
C PHE A 61 5.00 -19.24 14.74
N CYS A 62 4.88 -19.78 15.95
CA CYS A 62 5.05 -19.01 17.18
C CYS A 62 6.37 -19.36 17.84
N SER A 63 7.01 -18.38 18.48
CA SER A 63 8.18 -18.64 19.30
C SER A 63 8.29 -17.73 20.51
N ASP A 64 8.90 -18.23 21.57
CA ASP A 64 8.94 -17.64 22.91
C ASP A 64 9.88 -16.43 23.07
N PHE A 65 10.53 -16.00 21.98
CA PHE A 65 11.48 -14.89 21.96
C PHE A 65 11.05 -13.67 21.14
N VAL A 66 9.83 -13.65 20.57
CA VAL A 66 9.28 -12.48 19.88
C VAL A 66 8.09 -11.88 20.64
N HIS A 67 7.72 -10.64 20.33
CA HIS A 67 6.54 -10.00 20.93
C HIS A 67 5.25 -10.72 20.56
N GLN A 68 4.26 -10.64 21.46
CA GLN A 68 2.91 -11.11 21.17
C GLN A 68 2.27 -10.25 20.07
N SER A 69 1.57 -10.93 19.17
CA SER A 69 0.70 -10.36 18.14
C SER A 69 -0.71 -10.94 18.32
N TYR A 70 -1.71 -10.31 17.70
CA TYR A 70 -3.10 -10.72 17.82
C TYR A 70 -3.53 -11.57 16.62
N VAL A 71 -4.03 -12.76 16.90
CA VAL A 71 -4.81 -13.53 15.93
C VAL A 71 -6.19 -13.76 16.50
N ARG A 72 -7.19 -13.20 15.82
CA ARG A 72 -8.57 -13.11 16.30
C ARG A 72 -8.60 -12.35 17.64
N GLU A 73 -8.80 -13.06 18.74
CA GLU A 73 -8.88 -12.51 20.11
C GLU A 73 -7.81 -13.09 21.03
N THR A 74 -6.83 -13.82 20.48
CA THR A 74 -5.77 -14.47 21.25
C THR A 74 -4.43 -13.83 20.95
N ALA A 75 -3.70 -13.46 22.01
CA ALA A 75 -2.34 -12.96 21.91
C ALA A 75 -1.35 -14.14 21.81
N LEU A 76 -0.59 -14.19 20.72
CA LEU A 76 0.37 -15.25 20.42
C LEU A 76 1.68 -14.63 19.91
N PRO A 77 2.86 -15.15 20.30
CA PRO A 77 4.14 -14.61 19.86
C PRO A 77 4.49 -15.14 18.47
N ILE A 78 3.86 -14.56 17.45
CA ILE A 78 3.92 -15.03 16.07
C ILE A 78 5.17 -14.51 15.39
N LEU A 79 6.02 -15.43 14.98
CA LEU A 79 7.20 -15.18 14.17
C LEU A 79 6.88 -15.14 12.66
N GLN A 80 5.91 -15.94 12.21
CA GLN A 80 5.46 -15.93 10.81
C GLN A 80 4.08 -16.60 10.64
N SER A 81 3.34 -16.26 9.58
CA SER A 81 2.16 -17.02 9.15
C SER A 81 2.26 -17.47 7.70
N ILE A 82 1.81 -18.69 7.41
CA ILE A 82 1.87 -19.30 6.07
C ILE A 82 0.45 -19.70 5.65
N ARG A 83 0.05 -19.33 4.44
CA ARG A 83 -1.19 -19.82 3.83
C ARG A 83 -0.90 -21.17 3.17
N LEU A 84 -1.67 -22.18 3.54
CA LEU A 84 -1.54 -23.52 2.99
C LEU A 84 -2.41 -23.63 1.74
N LEU A 85 -1.79 -23.98 0.63
CA LEU A 85 -2.46 -24.12 -0.67
C LEU A 85 -2.84 -25.58 -0.95
N ASN A 86 -1.96 -26.54 -0.57
CA ASN A 86 -2.09 -27.98 -0.83
C ASN A 86 -1.66 -28.81 0.41
N GLU A 87 -1.91 -30.12 0.42
CA GLU A 87 -1.54 -31.08 1.49
C GLU A 87 -0.12 -31.68 1.39
N ASP A 88 0.66 -31.25 0.39
CA ASP A 88 2.00 -31.75 0.12
C ASP A 88 3.07 -31.02 0.95
N ILE A 89 4.29 -31.56 0.93
CA ILE A 89 5.49 -30.97 1.57
C ILE A 89 5.51 -29.46 1.29
N THR A 90 5.45 -28.69 2.37
CA THR A 90 5.52 -27.23 2.34
C THR A 90 6.96 -26.83 2.59
N ASP A 91 7.72 -26.63 1.51
CA ASP A 91 9.04 -26.00 1.55
C ASP A 91 8.89 -24.54 1.10
N VAL A 92 9.17 -23.61 1.99
CA VAL A 92 8.91 -22.17 1.81
C VAL A 92 10.16 -21.39 2.13
N THR A 93 10.68 -20.69 1.11
CA THR A 93 11.70 -19.65 1.26
C THR A 93 11.05 -18.27 1.21
N PHE A 94 11.29 -17.44 2.21
CA PHE A 94 10.78 -16.09 2.30
C PHE A 94 11.75 -15.10 1.63
N GLU A 95 11.49 -14.72 0.36
CA GLU A 95 12.31 -13.73 -0.37
C GLU A 95 12.31 -12.33 0.29
N LYS A 96 11.25 -12.02 1.05
CA LYS A 96 11.12 -10.79 1.87
C LYS A 96 10.68 -11.18 3.28
N PRO A 97 11.60 -11.66 4.12
CA PRO A 97 11.29 -12.14 5.46
C PRO A 97 10.94 -10.96 6.38
N ILE A 98 9.94 -11.13 7.23
CA ILE A 98 9.50 -10.09 8.18
C ILE A 98 10.30 -10.23 9.46
N TYR A 99 10.95 -9.14 9.88
CA TYR A 99 11.74 -9.09 11.11
C TYR A 99 10.90 -8.62 12.27
N PHE A 100 10.95 -9.36 13.37
CA PHE A 100 10.26 -9.06 14.62
C PHE A 100 11.28 -8.79 15.73
N PRO A 101 11.04 -7.80 16.61
CA PRO A 101 11.96 -7.54 17.72
C PRO A 101 12.05 -8.76 18.65
N VAL A 102 13.28 -9.11 19.01
CA VAL A 102 13.60 -10.17 19.96
C VAL A 102 13.44 -9.64 21.37
N THR A 103 12.63 -10.31 22.18
CA THR A 103 12.27 -9.90 23.53
C THR A 103 13.21 -10.44 24.60
N ARG A 104 14.09 -11.39 24.24
CA ARG A 104 15.02 -12.04 25.16
C ARG A 104 16.43 -11.48 25.03
N ASN A 105 17.07 -11.25 26.18
CA ASN A 105 18.48 -10.85 26.25
C ASN A 105 19.46 -12.03 26.14
N GLU A 106 18.98 -13.27 26.30
CA GLU A 106 19.78 -14.48 26.12
C GLU A 106 18.96 -15.57 25.41
N LEU A 107 19.58 -16.26 24.46
CA LEU A 107 19.04 -17.47 23.85
C LEU A 107 19.92 -18.66 24.22
N TYR A 108 19.31 -19.68 24.81
CA TYR A 108 19.97 -20.93 25.18
C TYR A 108 19.07 -22.14 24.95
N HIS A 109 17.76 -21.94 25.16
CA HIS A 109 16.72 -22.78 24.60
C HIS A 109 15.73 -21.89 23.87
N ILE A 110 15.08 -22.46 22.85
CA ILE A 110 14.03 -21.79 22.08
C ILE A 110 12.84 -22.75 22.00
N GLU A 111 11.64 -22.23 22.22
CA GLU A 111 10.40 -22.97 22.07
C GLU A 111 9.69 -22.53 20.79
N PHE A 112 9.25 -23.51 20.00
CA PHE A 112 8.43 -23.30 18.81
C PHE A 112 7.08 -24.00 18.98
N VAL A 113 6.01 -23.29 18.61
CA VAL A 113 4.66 -23.85 18.57
C VAL A 113 4.03 -23.49 17.23
N LEU A 114 3.69 -24.49 16.45
CA LEU A 114 2.96 -24.35 15.19
C LEU A 114 1.48 -24.48 15.49
N ARG A 115 0.70 -23.49 15.07
CA ARG A 115 -0.75 -23.46 15.30
C ARG A 115 -1.53 -23.36 14.00
N ASP A 116 -2.67 -24.03 13.94
CA ASP A 116 -3.58 -23.95 12.80
C ASP A 116 -4.48 -22.70 12.89
N ASP A 117 -5.46 -22.63 11.98
CA ASP A 117 -6.45 -21.56 11.94
C ASP A 117 -7.46 -21.59 13.10
N HIS A 118 -7.58 -22.72 13.79
CA HIS A 118 -8.32 -22.91 15.04
C HIS A 118 -7.45 -22.71 16.29
N LEU A 119 -6.19 -22.26 16.10
CA LEU A 119 -5.18 -22.03 17.13
C LEU A 119 -4.78 -23.29 17.91
N GLN A 120 -5.10 -24.48 17.40
CA GLN A 120 -4.67 -25.75 17.98
C GLN A 120 -3.25 -26.08 17.51
N ILE A 121 -2.52 -26.87 18.31
CA ILE A 121 -1.19 -27.33 17.94
C ILE A 121 -1.32 -28.23 16.70
N CYS A 122 -0.57 -27.91 15.65
CA CYS A 122 -0.62 -28.67 14.40
C CYS A 122 -0.03 -30.07 14.55
N ARG A 123 -0.67 -31.06 13.93
CA ARG A 123 -0.04 -32.35 13.64
C ARG A 123 0.62 -32.31 12.26
N LEU A 124 1.73 -33.01 12.14
CA LEU A 124 2.52 -33.09 10.91
C LEU A 124 2.69 -34.56 10.53
N LYS A 125 2.62 -34.88 9.24
CA LYS A 125 2.62 -36.28 8.76
C LYS A 125 3.88 -37.05 9.16
N ASP A 126 5.03 -36.38 9.11
CA ASP A 126 6.32 -36.95 9.51
C ASP A 126 6.79 -36.41 10.88
N ASP A 127 5.97 -35.62 11.57
CA ASP A 127 6.32 -34.98 12.86
C ASP A 127 7.65 -34.18 12.87
N HIS A 128 8.08 -33.72 11.69
CA HIS A 128 9.35 -33.02 11.49
C HIS A 128 9.15 -31.62 10.90
N VAL A 129 9.92 -30.65 11.41
CA VAL A 129 9.99 -29.28 10.90
C VAL A 129 11.45 -28.82 10.84
N PHE A 130 11.81 -28.16 9.74
CA PHE A 130 13.06 -27.42 9.61
C PHE A 130 12.78 -25.92 9.52
N LEU A 131 13.61 -25.10 10.18
CA LEU A 131 13.54 -23.64 10.20
C LEU A 131 14.93 -23.04 10.00
N LEU A 132 15.03 -22.04 9.13
CA LEU A 132 16.19 -21.14 9.06
C LEU A 132 15.82 -19.77 9.60
N LEU A 133 16.45 -19.36 10.69
CA LEU A 133 16.21 -18.08 11.35
C LEU A 133 17.39 -17.14 11.14
N HIS A 134 17.11 -15.86 10.96
CA HIS A 134 18.13 -14.82 10.87
C HIS A 134 17.95 -13.76 11.94
N PHE A 135 19.00 -13.53 12.72
CA PHE A 135 19.04 -12.60 13.86
C PHE A 135 20.03 -11.46 13.60
N PRO A 136 19.59 -10.31 13.09
CA PRO A 136 20.40 -9.10 13.03
C PRO A 136 20.33 -8.28 14.33
N ARG A 137 21.44 -7.61 14.68
CA ARG A 137 21.48 -6.62 15.76
C ARG A 137 21.04 -5.25 15.26
N CYS A 138 20.14 -4.59 15.97
CA CYS A 138 19.67 -3.25 15.69
C CYS A 138 20.54 -2.23 16.42
N TYR A 139 21.13 -1.29 15.69
CA TYR A 139 21.95 -0.22 16.26
C TYR A 139 21.16 1.11 16.27
N PRO A 140 21.05 1.82 17.41
CA PRO A 140 20.47 3.16 17.42
C PRO A 140 21.35 4.13 16.62
N ALA A 141 20.67 5.05 15.91
CA ALA A 141 21.21 5.91 14.83
C ALA A 141 22.48 6.74 15.14
N ALA A 142 22.89 6.88 16.41
CA ALA A 142 24.03 7.70 16.82
C ALA A 142 25.35 6.93 17.01
N ALA A 143 25.33 5.60 17.21
CA ALA A 143 26.52 4.83 17.60
C ALA A 143 27.29 4.16 16.44
N ALA A 144 26.68 4.06 15.25
CA ALA A 144 27.26 3.40 14.07
C ALA A 144 28.32 4.24 13.32
N ALA A 145 28.61 5.47 13.76
CA ALA A 145 29.42 6.44 13.03
C ALA A 145 30.96 6.26 13.17
N LYS A 146 31.47 5.39 14.06
CA LYS A 146 32.90 5.41 14.45
C LYS A 146 33.78 4.24 13.96
N ALA A 147 33.25 3.13 13.46
CA ALA A 147 34.05 1.90 13.31
C ALA A 147 34.45 1.48 11.87
N THR A 148 33.91 2.06 10.79
CA THR A 148 34.06 1.43 9.45
C THR A 148 34.50 2.41 8.37
N ALA A 149 35.62 3.09 8.59
CA ALA A 149 36.25 4.00 7.62
C ALA A 149 37.06 3.29 6.52
N ALA A 150 37.28 1.97 6.59
CA ALA A 150 38.30 1.31 5.75
C ALA A 150 37.79 0.45 4.57
N THR A 151 36.51 0.08 4.53
CA THR A 151 35.96 -0.80 3.47
C THR A 151 34.84 -0.12 2.68
N ALA A 152 34.80 1.21 2.77
CA ALA A 152 33.69 2.08 2.40
C ALA A 152 33.69 2.55 0.93
N THR A 153 34.64 2.12 0.10
CA THR A 153 34.81 2.73 -1.23
C THR A 153 34.05 2.01 -2.35
N ALA A 154 33.61 0.75 -2.16
CA ALA A 154 32.97 -0.03 -3.23
C ALA A 154 31.46 -0.30 -3.04
N ALA A 155 30.93 -0.18 -1.82
CA ALA A 155 29.52 -0.46 -1.51
C ALA A 155 28.69 0.80 -1.19
N LYS A 156 29.32 1.99 -1.13
CA LYS A 156 28.67 3.27 -0.80
C LYS A 156 27.85 3.90 -1.92
N GLU A 157 27.78 3.29 -3.10
CA GLU A 157 27.00 3.82 -4.22
C GLU A 157 25.54 3.34 -4.29
N GLN A 158 25.07 2.40 -3.44
CA GLN A 158 23.76 1.77 -3.64
C GLN A 158 22.74 1.80 -2.47
N GLN A 159 22.98 2.55 -1.39
CA GLN A 159 21.95 2.75 -0.35
C GLN A 159 21.77 4.23 -0.02
N GLN A 160 21.13 4.92 -0.97
CA GLN A 160 20.49 6.22 -0.76
C GLN A 160 19.26 5.99 0.12
N GLN A 161 19.05 6.85 1.14
CA GLN A 161 17.84 6.93 1.96
C GLN A 161 16.59 6.61 1.12
N GLN A 162 15.76 5.65 1.54
CA GLN A 162 14.43 5.53 0.96
C GLN A 162 13.57 6.65 1.54
N GLU A 163 13.81 7.87 1.04
CA GLU A 163 12.91 9.00 1.21
C GLU A 163 11.50 8.55 0.82
N ALA A 164 10.51 8.98 1.60
CA ALA A 164 9.11 8.83 1.23
C ALA A 164 8.93 9.31 -0.22
N PHE A 165 8.23 8.54 -1.03
CA PHE A 165 8.04 8.90 -2.43
C PHE A 165 7.23 10.20 -2.55
N VAL A 166 7.70 11.12 -3.39
CA VAL A 166 7.03 12.39 -3.66
C VAL A 166 7.03 12.63 -5.17
N PHE A 167 5.84 12.89 -5.72
CA PHE A 167 5.68 13.39 -7.08
C PHE A 167 6.37 14.76 -7.19
N ARG A 168 7.36 14.88 -8.07
CA ARG A 168 8.03 16.18 -8.28
C ARG A 168 7.28 16.98 -9.34
N HIS A 169 6.63 18.06 -8.94
CA HIS A 169 5.95 19.00 -9.83
C HIS A 169 6.96 19.90 -10.56
N PRO A 170 6.69 20.29 -11.82
CA PRO A 170 5.64 19.77 -12.69
C PRO A 170 5.93 18.34 -13.17
N PHE A 171 4.88 17.59 -13.52
CA PHE A 171 5.00 16.25 -14.06
C PHE A 171 3.83 15.86 -14.96
N THR A 172 4.04 14.82 -15.75
CA THR A 172 3.00 14.17 -16.55
C THR A 172 2.76 12.77 -16.00
N MET A 173 1.50 12.35 -15.93
CA MET A 173 1.13 11.07 -15.35
C MET A 173 0.04 10.40 -16.18
N ILE A 174 0.19 9.11 -16.39
CA ILE A 174 -0.85 8.23 -16.93
C ILE A 174 -1.28 7.28 -15.82
N VAL A 175 -2.58 7.25 -15.52
CA VAL A 175 -3.19 6.27 -14.62
C VAL A 175 -4.01 5.32 -15.48
N SER A 176 -3.59 4.07 -15.61
CA SER A 176 -4.13 3.10 -16.56
C SER A 176 -4.75 1.88 -15.90
N GLY A 177 -5.94 1.49 -16.35
CA GLY A 177 -6.64 0.27 -15.94
C GLY A 177 -8.12 0.27 -16.34
N PRO A 178 -8.82 -0.87 -16.27
CA PRO A 178 -10.18 -0.99 -16.78
C PRO A 178 -11.18 -0.13 -15.97
N THR A 179 -12.42 -0.03 -16.45
CA THR A 179 -13.49 0.65 -15.70
C THR A 179 -13.62 0.04 -14.30
N SER A 180 -13.89 0.89 -13.29
CA SER A 180 -14.06 0.48 -11.89
C SER A 180 -12.85 -0.14 -11.18
N CYS A 181 -11.63 -0.03 -11.73
CA CYS A 181 -10.42 -0.57 -11.08
C CYS A 181 -9.80 0.33 -9.99
N GLY A 182 -10.41 1.49 -9.68
CA GLY A 182 -9.94 2.37 -8.60
C GLY A 182 -9.17 3.62 -9.03
N LYS A 183 -9.00 3.92 -10.33
CA LYS A 183 -8.23 5.10 -10.81
C LYS A 183 -8.66 6.43 -10.18
N THR A 184 -9.97 6.72 -10.19
CA THR A 184 -10.52 7.97 -9.64
C THR A 184 -10.35 8.03 -8.12
N HIS A 185 -10.46 6.90 -7.43
CA HIS A 185 -10.21 6.79 -5.97
C HIS A 185 -8.72 7.01 -5.65
N PHE A 186 -7.81 6.41 -6.42
CA PHE A 186 -6.38 6.65 -6.28
C PHE A 186 -6.06 8.14 -6.41
N MET A 187 -6.62 8.82 -7.40
CA MET A 187 -6.39 10.26 -7.54
C MET A 187 -7.04 11.07 -6.43
N LYS A 188 -8.23 10.69 -5.93
CA LYS A 188 -8.79 11.29 -4.71
C LYS A 188 -7.79 11.18 -3.56
N ASP A 189 -7.23 10.00 -3.29
CA ASP A 189 -6.30 9.78 -2.17
C ASP A 189 -5.00 10.58 -2.35
N VAL A 190 -4.48 10.65 -3.58
CA VAL A 190 -3.35 11.53 -3.94
C VAL A 190 -3.68 12.98 -3.62
N LEU A 191 -4.86 13.46 -4.03
CA LEU A 191 -5.27 14.84 -3.86
C LEU A 191 -5.55 15.20 -2.38
N GLN A 192 -6.15 14.29 -1.61
CA GLN A 192 -6.36 14.48 -0.17
C GLN A 192 -5.04 14.66 0.59
N HIS A 193 -3.96 14.01 0.12
CA HIS A 193 -2.64 14.08 0.72
C HIS A 193 -1.63 14.87 -0.14
N ILE A 194 -2.12 15.78 -1.01
CA ILE A 194 -1.30 16.39 -2.06
C ILE A 194 -0.11 17.19 -1.54
N LYS A 195 -0.22 17.79 -0.35
CA LYS A 195 0.87 18.55 0.31
C LYS A 195 2.07 17.66 0.67
N ARG A 196 1.80 16.38 0.98
CA ARG A 196 2.82 15.37 1.31
C ARG A 196 3.32 14.67 0.05
N LEU A 197 2.38 14.30 -0.83
CA LEU A 197 2.68 13.45 -1.98
C LEU A 197 3.18 14.21 -3.21
N CYS A 198 3.05 15.53 -3.27
CA CYS A 198 3.51 16.33 -4.39
C CYS A 198 4.33 17.55 -3.92
N SER A 199 5.52 17.70 -4.49
CA SER A 199 6.43 18.79 -4.17
C SER A 199 6.98 19.48 -5.44
N PRO A 200 6.90 20.81 -5.53
CA PRO A 200 6.06 21.67 -4.70
C PRO A 200 4.56 21.36 -4.89
N SER A 201 3.74 21.60 -3.87
CA SER A 201 2.31 21.26 -3.93
C SER A 201 1.56 22.21 -4.89
N PRO A 202 0.63 21.70 -5.73
CA PRO A 202 -0.19 22.54 -6.61
C PRO A 202 -1.03 23.56 -5.82
N GLU A 203 -1.19 24.74 -6.40
CA GLU A 203 -2.00 25.85 -5.89
C GLU A 203 -3.40 25.85 -6.50
N ARG A 204 -3.53 25.32 -7.73
CA ARG A 204 -4.80 25.20 -8.44
C ARG A 204 -4.93 23.82 -9.05
N ILE A 205 -6.10 23.20 -8.88
CA ILE A 205 -6.40 21.86 -9.40
C ILE A 205 -7.66 21.93 -10.26
N VAL A 206 -7.54 21.57 -11.54
CA VAL A 206 -8.63 21.50 -12.51
C VAL A 206 -8.89 20.04 -12.86
N TRP A 207 -10.13 19.59 -12.71
CA TRP A 207 -10.57 18.24 -13.02
C TRP A 207 -11.54 18.25 -14.19
N LEU A 208 -11.06 17.79 -15.35
CA LEU A 208 -11.85 17.63 -16.55
C LEU A 208 -12.57 16.27 -16.53
N TYR A 209 -13.89 16.30 -16.73
CA TYR A 209 -14.72 15.09 -16.68
C TYR A 209 -15.72 15.00 -17.83
N LYS A 210 -16.13 13.78 -18.19
CA LYS A 210 -17.20 13.56 -19.19
C LYS A 210 -18.59 13.47 -18.56
N ARG A 211 -18.72 12.70 -17.47
CA ARG A 211 -19.94 12.47 -16.70
C ARG A 211 -19.68 12.74 -15.23
N TRP A 212 -20.64 13.37 -14.54
CA TRP A 212 -20.55 13.61 -13.10
C TRP A 212 -20.56 12.27 -12.35
N GLN A 213 -19.74 12.16 -11.31
CA GLN A 213 -19.66 10.99 -10.44
C GLN A 213 -19.90 11.44 -8.99
N PRO A 214 -20.65 10.69 -8.16
CA PRO A 214 -20.87 11.05 -6.75
C PRO A 214 -19.56 11.28 -5.97
N LEU A 215 -18.49 10.57 -6.32
CA LEU A 215 -17.15 10.75 -5.72
C LEU A 215 -16.61 12.18 -5.85
N TYR A 216 -17.03 12.93 -6.87
CA TYR A 216 -16.60 14.31 -7.08
C TYR A 216 -17.10 15.24 -5.97
N GLU A 217 -18.28 14.98 -5.41
CA GLU A 217 -18.81 15.74 -4.27
C GLU A 217 -17.94 15.56 -3.03
N GLU A 218 -17.47 14.33 -2.80
CA GLU A 218 -16.53 14.05 -1.72
C GLU A 218 -15.17 14.73 -1.95
N ILE A 219 -14.65 14.70 -3.18
CA ILE A 219 -13.41 15.41 -3.54
C ILE A 219 -13.57 16.92 -3.30
N GLN A 220 -14.68 17.52 -3.75
CA GLN A 220 -14.95 18.95 -3.54
C GLN A 220 -14.99 19.34 -2.06
N ARG A 221 -15.48 18.44 -1.19
CA ARG A 221 -15.59 18.67 0.25
C ARG A 221 -14.26 18.45 1.01
N THR A 222 -13.45 17.50 0.57
CA THR A 222 -12.30 16.99 1.37
C THR A 222 -10.93 17.42 0.86
N VAL A 223 -10.79 17.81 -0.41
CA VAL A 223 -9.50 18.17 -1.01
C VAL A 223 -9.23 19.67 -0.92
N LEU A 224 -8.01 20.02 -0.53
CA LEU A 224 -7.48 21.40 -0.57
C LEU A 224 -6.13 21.45 -1.32
N PRO A 225 -5.92 22.40 -2.25
CA PRO A 225 -6.84 23.47 -2.66
C PRO A 225 -8.09 22.93 -3.39
N ARG A 226 -9.17 23.74 -3.41
CA ARG A 226 -10.46 23.31 -3.97
C ARG A 226 -10.29 22.88 -5.43
N VAL A 227 -10.87 21.74 -5.77
CA VAL A 227 -10.85 21.21 -7.14
C VAL A 227 -11.93 21.87 -7.99
N GLU A 228 -11.52 22.44 -9.12
CA GLU A 228 -12.39 23.03 -10.14
C GLU A 228 -12.82 21.94 -11.13
N PHE A 229 -14.10 21.58 -11.13
CA PHE A 229 -14.62 20.57 -12.05
C PHE A 229 -15.15 21.22 -13.33
N ILE A 230 -14.61 20.81 -14.48
CA ILE A 230 -15.03 21.31 -15.79
C ILE A 230 -15.45 20.13 -16.68
N ARG A 231 -16.61 20.23 -17.32
CA ARG A 231 -17.09 19.18 -18.22
C ARG A 231 -16.42 19.30 -19.59
N GLY A 232 -15.73 18.25 -20.02
CA GLY A 232 -15.04 18.19 -21.31
C GLY A 232 -13.69 18.92 -21.32
N ILE A 233 -13.15 19.17 -22.52
CA ILE A 233 -11.88 19.86 -22.73
C ILE A 233 -12.16 21.33 -23.06
N PRO A 234 -11.70 22.30 -22.27
CA PRO A 234 -11.86 23.73 -22.56
C PRO A 234 -11.29 24.12 -23.94
N PHE A 235 -11.89 25.12 -24.59
CA PHE A 235 -11.44 25.60 -25.90
C PHE A 235 -10.14 26.41 -25.83
N ASP A 236 -9.83 26.95 -24.66
CA ASP A 236 -8.73 27.86 -24.35
C ASP A 236 -7.66 27.20 -23.46
N LEU A 237 -7.71 25.87 -23.31
CA LEU A 237 -6.83 25.08 -22.44
C LEU A 237 -5.33 25.37 -22.67
N GLU A 238 -4.96 25.63 -23.91
CA GLU A 238 -3.62 25.87 -24.37
C GLU A 238 -3.13 27.31 -24.16
N ARG A 239 -3.96 28.21 -23.63
CA ARG A 239 -3.60 29.61 -23.44
C ARG A 239 -3.10 29.85 -22.01
N ASP A 240 -2.13 30.76 -21.88
CA ASP A 240 -1.48 31.06 -20.59
C ASP A 240 -2.42 31.81 -19.61
N ASP A 241 -3.52 32.38 -20.09
CA ASP A 241 -4.59 32.93 -19.25
C ASP A 241 -5.45 31.83 -18.61
N PHE A 242 -5.56 30.66 -19.23
CA PHE A 242 -6.22 29.51 -18.62
C PHE A 242 -5.34 28.88 -17.53
N PHE A 243 -4.04 28.71 -17.79
CA PHE A 243 -3.06 28.25 -16.80
C PHE A 243 -1.92 29.26 -16.66
N ASP A 244 -2.03 30.15 -15.66
CA ASP A 244 -0.97 31.10 -15.34
C ASP A 244 0.33 30.36 -14.99
N PRO A 245 1.42 30.53 -15.76
CA PRO A 245 2.71 29.87 -15.51
C PRO A 245 3.33 30.19 -14.14
N ASN A 246 2.90 31.27 -13.49
CA ASN A 246 3.38 31.65 -12.16
C ASN A 246 2.70 30.88 -11.03
N ILE A 247 1.62 30.15 -11.33
CA ILE A 247 0.87 29.33 -10.38
C ILE A 247 1.23 27.87 -10.60
N ARG A 248 1.38 27.09 -9.52
CA ARG A 248 1.57 25.64 -9.62
C ARG A 248 0.25 24.98 -9.97
N ASN A 249 0.03 24.69 -11.25
CA ASN A 249 -1.23 24.16 -11.75
C ASN A 249 -1.22 22.62 -11.79
N MET A 250 -2.37 21.99 -11.60
CA MET A 250 -2.56 20.57 -11.88
C MET A 250 -3.86 20.37 -12.65
N ILE A 251 -3.80 19.59 -13.74
CA ILE A 251 -4.98 19.19 -14.51
C ILE A 251 -5.13 17.67 -14.52
N LEU A 252 -6.35 17.19 -14.27
CA LEU A 252 -6.73 15.80 -14.36
C LEU A 252 -7.75 15.61 -15.49
N LEU A 253 -7.55 14.60 -16.33
CA LEU A 253 -8.46 14.23 -17.41
C LEU A 253 -9.07 12.86 -17.11
N ASP A 254 -10.31 12.84 -16.61
CA ASP A 254 -11.04 11.61 -16.25
C ASP A 254 -12.16 11.27 -17.24
N ASP A 255 -12.18 10.02 -17.70
CA ASP A 255 -13.11 9.48 -18.71
C ASP A 255 -13.12 10.26 -20.04
N LEU A 256 -11.99 10.87 -20.39
CA LEU A 256 -11.79 11.64 -21.62
C LEU A 256 -10.85 10.97 -22.62
N MET A 257 -10.48 9.70 -22.44
CA MET A 257 -9.47 9.00 -23.25
C MET A 257 -9.69 9.13 -24.77
N SER A 258 -10.92 8.93 -25.26
CA SER A 258 -11.22 8.99 -26.70
C SER A 258 -11.23 10.41 -27.27
N THR A 259 -11.64 11.40 -26.48
CA THR A 259 -11.61 12.81 -26.86
C THR A 259 -10.18 13.34 -26.84
N SER A 260 -9.44 13.05 -25.76
CA SER A 260 -8.06 13.47 -25.53
C SER A 260 -7.11 12.92 -26.58
N ALA A 261 -7.31 11.67 -27.03
CA ALA A 261 -6.47 11.06 -28.08
C ALA A 261 -6.60 11.72 -29.46
N LYS A 262 -7.62 12.56 -29.67
CA LYS A 262 -7.85 13.29 -30.93
C LYS A 262 -7.52 14.77 -30.83
N ASP A 263 -7.16 15.24 -29.64
CA ASP A 263 -6.95 16.65 -29.35
C ASP A 263 -5.46 16.90 -29.19
N SER A 264 -4.84 17.53 -30.20
CA SER A 264 -3.40 17.81 -30.22
C SER A 264 -2.96 18.63 -29.01
N ARG A 265 -3.85 19.48 -28.48
CA ARG A 265 -3.56 20.33 -27.32
C ARG A 265 -3.24 19.51 -26.08
N ILE A 266 -3.84 18.32 -25.92
CA ILE A 266 -3.50 17.41 -24.82
C ILE A 266 -2.12 16.80 -25.01
N ASN A 267 -1.72 16.49 -26.24
CA ASN A 267 -0.36 16.02 -26.51
C ASN A 267 0.68 17.11 -26.24
N ASP A 268 0.36 18.36 -26.58
CA ASP A 268 1.23 19.53 -26.32
C ASP A 268 1.45 19.74 -24.82
N LEU A 269 0.43 19.45 -23.99
CA LEU A 269 0.59 19.45 -22.53
C LEU A 269 1.59 18.39 -22.03
N PHE A 270 1.73 17.26 -22.72
CA PHE A 270 2.68 16.20 -22.37
C PHE A 270 4.11 16.46 -22.85
N THR A 271 4.32 17.35 -23.83
CA THR A 271 5.64 17.66 -24.38
C THR A 271 6.21 18.93 -23.75
N GLU A 272 5.79 20.10 -24.22
CA GLU A 272 6.30 21.40 -23.82
C GLU A 272 5.47 22.00 -22.68
N GLY A 273 4.15 21.80 -22.69
CA GLY A 273 3.22 22.49 -21.80
C GLY A 273 3.50 22.24 -20.31
N SER A 274 3.79 21.01 -19.90
CA SER A 274 4.01 20.70 -18.47
C SER A 274 5.24 21.41 -17.87
N HIS A 275 6.35 21.48 -18.62
CA HIS A 275 7.60 22.07 -18.14
C HIS A 275 7.61 23.59 -18.23
N HIS A 276 6.96 24.18 -19.24
CA HIS A 276 6.97 25.62 -19.46
C HIS A 276 5.85 26.36 -18.72
N ARG A 277 4.77 25.67 -18.29
CA ARG A 277 3.60 26.30 -17.64
C ARG A 277 3.41 25.95 -16.16
N ASN A 278 4.45 25.41 -15.50
CA ASN A 278 4.37 25.01 -14.10
C ASN A 278 3.11 24.14 -13.84
N LEU A 279 2.92 23.14 -14.72
CA LEU A 279 1.66 22.40 -14.86
C LEU A 279 1.89 20.89 -14.74
N SER A 280 1.25 20.27 -13.76
CA SER A 280 1.14 18.82 -13.69
C SER A 280 -0.05 18.33 -14.50
N VAL A 281 0.13 17.32 -15.35
CA VAL A 281 -0.91 16.76 -16.23
C VAL A 281 -1.13 15.30 -15.88
N VAL A 282 -2.37 14.93 -15.55
CA VAL A 282 -2.74 13.55 -15.20
C VAL A 282 -3.85 13.08 -16.13
N VAL A 283 -3.66 11.95 -16.82
CA VAL A 283 -4.69 11.33 -17.67
C VAL A 283 -5.10 9.98 -17.12
N LEU A 284 -6.40 9.75 -16.97
CA LEU A 284 -6.97 8.48 -16.54
C LEU A 284 -7.45 7.72 -17.78
N ASN A 285 -6.68 6.71 -18.16
CA ASN A 285 -6.93 5.91 -19.35
C ASN A 285 -7.44 4.51 -18.99
N GLN A 286 -8.35 4.00 -19.83
CA GLN A 286 -8.79 2.61 -19.71
C GLN A 286 -7.77 1.64 -20.32
N ASN A 287 -7.05 2.10 -21.35
CA ASN A 287 -6.04 1.33 -22.06
C ASN A 287 -4.77 2.18 -22.24
N LEU A 288 -3.64 1.65 -21.78
CA LEU A 288 -2.32 2.28 -21.89
C LEU A 288 -1.93 2.57 -23.35
N TYR A 289 -2.21 1.64 -24.27
CA TYR A 289 -1.86 1.73 -25.69
C TYR A 289 -3.00 2.27 -26.55
N PHE A 290 -3.95 3.00 -25.95
CA PHE A 290 -4.99 3.65 -26.72
C PHE A 290 -4.39 4.72 -27.65
N GLY A 291 -4.86 4.74 -28.90
CA GLY A 291 -4.36 5.65 -29.94
C GLY A 291 -3.04 5.20 -30.58
N LYS A 292 -2.81 5.63 -31.83
CA LYS A 292 -1.57 5.33 -32.57
C LYS A 292 -0.40 6.21 -32.11
N ASP A 293 -0.69 7.40 -31.62
CA ASP A 293 0.31 8.36 -31.19
C ASP A 293 0.91 7.94 -29.83
N PRO A 294 2.22 7.66 -29.75
CA PRO A 294 2.88 7.29 -28.50
C PRO A 294 3.32 8.50 -27.66
N THR A 295 3.09 9.74 -28.10
CA THR A 295 3.63 10.97 -27.49
C THR A 295 3.37 11.06 -26.00
N GLN A 296 2.13 10.85 -25.55
CA GLN A 296 1.81 10.89 -24.11
C GLN A 296 2.59 9.82 -23.33
N ARG A 297 2.67 8.59 -23.85
CA ARG A 297 3.41 7.50 -23.19
C ARG A 297 4.92 7.78 -23.13
N ARG A 298 5.49 8.30 -24.22
CA ARG A 298 6.93 8.56 -24.34
C ARG A 298 7.38 9.73 -23.47
N ASN A 299 6.51 10.72 -23.25
CA ASN A 299 6.79 11.89 -22.43
C ASN A 299 6.13 11.81 -21.04
N CYS A 300 5.67 10.62 -20.64
CA CYS A 300 5.09 10.39 -19.33
C CYS A 300 6.19 10.31 -18.27
N HIS A 301 6.06 11.05 -17.16
CA HIS A 301 6.98 10.97 -16.03
C HIS A 301 6.58 9.89 -15.02
N TYR A 302 5.27 9.65 -14.83
CA TYR A 302 4.76 8.67 -13.88
C TYR A 302 3.66 7.82 -14.49
N LEU A 303 3.79 6.50 -14.43
CA LEU A 303 2.77 5.59 -14.92
C LEU A 303 2.23 4.75 -13.76
N VAL A 304 0.93 4.85 -13.49
CA VAL A 304 0.24 4.06 -12.47
C VAL A 304 -0.58 2.99 -13.17
N LEU A 305 -0.30 1.72 -12.87
CA LEU A 305 -0.86 0.56 -13.56
C LEU A 305 -1.72 -0.25 -12.60
N PHE A 306 -3.01 -0.34 -12.91
CA PHE A 306 -3.95 -1.21 -12.22
C PHE A 306 -4.10 -2.55 -12.95
N ASN A 307 -4.56 -3.57 -12.22
CA ASN A 307 -4.86 -4.87 -12.83
C ASN A 307 -5.95 -4.76 -13.90
N ASN A 308 -5.70 -5.34 -15.06
CA ASN A 308 -6.71 -5.62 -16.08
C ASN A 308 -6.75 -7.13 -16.31
N PRO A 309 -7.72 -7.85 -15.72
CA PRO A 309 -7.77 -9.31 -15.84
C PRO A 309 -8.08 -9.79 -17.26
N ILE A 310 -8.72 -8.95 -18.08
CA ILE A 310 -9.12 -9.29 -19.45
C ILE A 310 -7.94 -9.22 -20.41
N ASP A 311 -7.07 -8.21 -20.25
CA ASP A 311 -5.98 -7.95 -21.18
C ASP A 311 -4.70 -7.55 -20.45
N ARG A 312 -3.78 -8.54 -20.33
CA ARG A 312 -2.44 -8.35 -19.75
C ARG A 312 -1.39 -8.03 -20.81
N GLN A 313 -1.72 -8.06 -22.10
CA GLN A 313 -0.79 -7.82 -23.20
C GLN A 313 -0.13 -6.43 -23.12
N PRO A 314 -0.84 -5.34 -22.76
CA PRO A 314 -0.23 -4.03 -22.49
C PRO A 314 0.91 -4.10 -21.46
N ILE A 315 0.69 -4.80 -20.35
CA ILE A 315 1.66 -4.90 -19.26
C ILE A 315 2.88 -5.71 -19.70
N MET A 316 2.67 -6.85 -20.38
CA MET A 316 3.75 -7.66 -20.94
C MET A 316 4.58 -6.88 -21.97
N THR A 317 3.91 -6.12 -22.84
CA THR A 317 4.57 -5.29 -23.86
C THR A 317 5.40 -4.20 -23.21
N LEU A 318 4.85 -3.51 -22.19
CA LEU A 318 5.57 -2.49 -21.44
C LEU A 318 6.79 -3.09 -20.72
N GLY A 319 6.62 -4.24 -20.06
CA GLY A 319 7.70 -4.94 -19.37
C GLY A 319 8.85 -5.29 -20.30
N ARG A 320 8.57 -5.77 -21.52
CA ARG A 320 9.60 -6.02 -22.55
C ARG A 320 10.25 -4.76 -23.08
N GLN A 321 9.51 -3.65 -23.18
CA GLN A 321 10.07 -2.37 -23.64
C GLN A 321 11.00 -1.75 -22.59
N MET A 322 10.59 -1.79 -21.32
CA MET A 322 11.37 -1.23 -20.22
C MET A 322 12.52 -2.14 -19.79
N TYR A 323 12.32 -3.45 -19.83
CA TYR A 323 13.27 -4.47 -19.40
C TYR A 323 13.44 -5.56 -20.47
N PRO A 324 14.10 -5.27 -21.62
CA PRO A 324 14.18 -6.20 -22.77
C PRO A 324 14.67 -7.61 -22.47
N SER A 325 15.55 -7.77 -21.48
CA SER A 325 16.09 -9.07 -21.05
C SER A 325 15.53 -9.56 -19.71
N ARG A 326 14.61 -8.80 -19.10
CA ARG A 326 14.08 -9.02 -17.75
C ARG A 326 12.59 -8.66 -17.66
N GLY A 327 11.82 -8.96 -18.70
CA GLY A 327 10.39 -8.64 -18.73
C GLY A 327 9.58 -9.36 -17.64
N ASP A 328 10.04 -10.55 -17.24
CA ASP A 328 9.51 -11.35 -16.13
C ASP A 328 9.65 -10.61 -14.78
N PHE A 329 10.74 -9.87 -14.57
CA PHE A 329 10.94 -9.08 -13.35
C PHE A 329 9.87 -7.98 -13.23
N PHE A 330 9.59 -7.27 -14.34
CA PHE A 330 8.54 -6.27 -14.35
C PHE A 330 7.16 -6.89 -14.10
N LEU A 331 6.87 -8.03 -14.76
CA LEU A 331 5.60 -8.74 -14.59
C LEU A 331 5.39 -9.22 -13.16
N ARG A 332 6.41 -9.81 -12.53
CA ARG A 332 6.36 -10.21 -11.12
C ARG A 332 6.09 -9.02 -10.20
N LYS A 333 6.77 -7.88 -10.43
CA LYS A 333 6.52 -6.66 -9.64
C LYS A 333 5.10 -6.12 -9.81
N PHE A 334 4.57 -6.19 -11.03
CA PHE A 334 3.18 -5.82 -11.29
C PHE A 334 2.20 -6.79 -10.61
N GLU A 335 2.44 -8.09 -10.66
CA GLU A 335 1.62 -9.12 -10.00
C GLU A 335 1.64 -8.98 -8.48
N GLU A 336 2.82 -8.79 -7.88
CA GLU A 336 2.97 -8.47 -6.46
C GLU A 336 2.13 -7.23 -6.10
N ALA A 337 2.31 -6.13 -6.83
CA ALA A 337 1.67 -4.84 -6.58
C ALA A 337 0.14 -4.86 -6.75
N THR A 338 -0.38 -5.78 -7.57
CA THR A 338 -1.80 -5.87 -7.92
C THR A 338 -2.49 -7.10 -7.33
N SER A 339 -1.83 -7.81 -6.43
CA SER A 339 -2.35 -9.01 -5.74
C SER A 339 -3.49 -8.69 -4.77
N THR A 340 -3.60 -7.44 -4.32
CA THR A 340 -4.67 -6.94 -3.44
C THR A 340 -5.73 -6.17 -4.23
N PRO A 341 -6.99 -6.10 -3.73
CA PRO A 341 -8.01 -5.24 -4.33
C PRO A 341 -7.53 -3.80 -4.44
N PHE A 342 -7.73 -3.19 -5.61
CA PHE A 342 -7.26 -1.83 -5.95
C PHE A 342 -5.73 -1.63 -5.89
N GLY A 343 -4.96 -2.73 -5.84
CA GLY A 343 -3.51 -2.68 -5.95
C GLY A 343 -3.07 -2.10 -7.29
N TYR A 344 -1.97 -1.35 -7.26
CA TYR A 344 -1.40 -0.68 -8.42
C TYR A 344 0.13 -0.71 -8.35
N LEU A 345 0.77 -0.71 -9.52
CA LEU A 345 2.21 -0.48 -9.66
C LEU A 345 2.45 0.95 -10.14
N LEU A 346 3.21 1.73 -9.38
CA LEU A 346 3.73 3.02 -9.82
C LEU A 346 5.08 2.83 -10.50
N VAL A 347 5.24 3.43 -11.66
CA VAL A 347 6.45 3.40 -12.48
C VAL A 347 6.94 4.85 -12.65
N ASP A 348 8.11 5.15 -12.10
CA ASP A 348 8.76 6.46 -12.20
C ASP A 348 9.68 6.50 -13.43
N LEU A 349 9.19 7.11 -14.50
CA LEU A 349 9.84 7.18 -15.80
C LEU A 349 10.79 8.38 -15.94
N LYS A 350 11.05 9.15 -14.87
CA LYS A 350 12.02 10.25 -14.95
C LYS A 350 13.41 9.71 -15.26
N ALA A 351 14.12 10.40 -16.16
CA ALA A 351 15.45 9.98 -16.61
C ALA A 351 16.48 9.92 -15.47
N ARG A 352 16.29 10.74 -14.42
CA ARG A 352 17.18 10.79 -13.25
C ARG A 352 16.82 9.77 -12.16
N THR A 353 15.71 9.04 -12.30
CA THR A 353 15.30 8.06 -11.31
C THR A 353 16.19 6.81 -11.41
N PRO A 354 16.87 6.40 -10.32
CA PRO A 354 17.66 5.18 -10.31
C PRO A 354 16.80 3.95 -10.61
N GLU A 355 17.36 2.97 -11.31
CA GLU A 355 16.62 1.78 -11.76
C GLU A 355 15.96 1.01 -10.61
N ALA A 356 16.67 0.86 -9.49
CA ALA A 356 16.15 0.20 -8.29
C ALA A 356 14.95 0.93 -7.64
N SER A 357 14.77 2.21 -7.95
CA SER A 357 13.69 3.07 -7.44
C SER A 357 12.56 3.31 -8.44
N ARG A 358 12.66 2.71 -9.64
CA ARG A 358 11.75 2.94 -10.78
C ARG A 358 10.38 2.30 -10.59
N LEU A 359 10.32 1.13 -9.94
CA LEU A 359 9.07 0.39 -9.69
C LEU A 359 8.71 0.51 -8.21
N ARG A 360 7.56 1.10 -7.91
CA ARG A 360 7.11 1.38 -6.53
C ARG A 360 5.69 0.87 -6.30
N THR A 361 5.46 0.40 -5.09
CA THR A 361 4.15 0.02 -4.57
C THR A 361 3.81 0.92 -3.38
N GLU A 362 2.53 0.99 -3.01
CA GLU A 362 2.09 1.55 -1.73
C GLU A 362 2.52 3.01 -1.47
N VAL A 363 2.70 3.82 -2.52
CA VAL A 363 3.10 5.23 -2.37
C VAL A 363 2.07 6.08 -1.59
N LEU A 364 0.88 5.55 -1.37
CA LEU A 364 -0.19 6.16 -0.58
C LEU A 364 -0.17 5.78 0.91
N GLN A 365 0.53 4.70 1.32
CA GLN A 365 0.47 4.23 2.70
C GLN A 365 1.07 5.25 3.68
N ILE A 366 0.33 5.50 4.75
CA ILE A 366 0.66 6.41 5.85
C ILE A 366 1.28 5.55 6.95
N GLY A 367 2.40 5.98 7.53
CA GLY A 367 2.86 5.42 8.79
C GLY A 367 1.78 5.65 9.85
N GLN A 368 1.18 4.57 10.35
CA GLN A 368 0.24 4.62 11.47
C GLN A 368 0.99 5.11 12.72
N GLY A 369 1.01 6.41 12.96
CA GLY A 369 1.77 7.02 14.06
C GLY A 369 1.19 8.33 14.59
N GLU A 370 0.04 8.78 14.10
CA GLU A 370 -0.66 9.93 14.68
C GLU A 370 -2.00 9.45 15.24
N THR A 371 -1.96 9.00 16.49
CA THR A 371 -3.15 8.87 17.33
C THR A 371 -3.77 10.25 17.52
N HIS A 372 -4.96 10.46 16.95
CA HIS A 372 -5.81 11.56 17.34
C HIS A 372 -6.27 11.33 18.78
N ASP A 373 -5.76 12.15 19.71
CA ASP A 373 -6.30 12.34 21.05
C ASP A 373 -7.68 13.01 20.91
N GLU A 374 -8.74 12.21 20.81
CA GLU A 374 -10.09 12.70 21.03
C GLU A 374 -10.36 12.74 22.54
N LYS A 375 -10.25 13.96 23.10
CA LYS A 375 -10.84 14.29 24.39
C LYS A 375 -12.35 14.04 24.31
N LYS A 376 -12.83 13.09 25.11
CA LYS A 376 -14.24 12.92 25.46
C LYS A 376 -14.71 14.17 26.21
N GLU A 377 -15.66 14.89 25.63
CA GLU A 377 -16.57 15.75 26.41
C GLU A 377 -17.80 14.91 26.78
N ASP A 378 -17.99 14.76 28.09
CA ASP A 378 -19.16 14.15 28.71
C ASP A 378 -20.40 15.03 28.49
N THR A 379 -21.42 14.52 27.81
CA THR A 379 -22.80 15.01 27.96
C THR A 379 -23.60 13.96 28.71
N HIS A 380 -23.84 14.28 29.99
CA HIS A 380 -24.81 13.62 30.86
C HIS A 380 -26.21 13.66 30.22
N LEU A 381 -26.75 12.47 29.95
CA LEU A 381 -28.18 12.24 29.78
C LEU A 381 -28.79 12.10 31.19
N SER A 382 -29.74 12.97 31.51
CA SER A 382 -30.74 12.70 32.54
C SER A 382 -32.10 12.60 31.86
N GLU A 383 -32.62 11.39 31.84
CA GLU A 383 -34.03 11.07 31.61
C GLU A 383 -34.85 11.63 32.76
N ASP A 384 -36.01 12.22 32.47
CA ASP A 384 -37.15 12.19 33.39
C ASP A 384 -38.46 12.30 32.61
N GLU A 385 -39.43 11.50 33.03
CA GLU A 385 -40.64 11.09 32.33
C GLU A 385 -41.86 12.01 32.50
N SER A 386 -42.75 11.94 31.50
CA SER A 386 -44.24 11.85 31.58
C SER A 386 -45.11 13.02 32.07
N SER A 387 -46.14 13.35 31.27
CA SER A 387 -47.60 13.43 31.59
C SER A 387 -48.32 14.46 30.68
N VAL A 388 -49.22 14.04 29.78
CA VAL A 388 -50.70 13.90 29.87
C VAL A 388 -51.51 15.21 29.65
N SER A 389 -52.20 15.21 28.50
CA SER A 389 -53.56 15.72 28.13
C SER A 389 -54.03 17.19 28.30
N SER A 390 -54.70 17.61 27.22
CA SER A 390 -55.96 18.38 27.08
C SER A 390 -56.01 19.84 27.53
N ASP A 391 -56.38 20.73 26.59
CA ASP A 391 -57.65 21.47 26.67
C ASP A 391 -58.08 22.01 25.29
N GLU A 392 -59.37 21.85 25.01
CA GLU A 392 -60.15 22.42 23.91
C GLU A 392 -60.64 23.84 24.30
N ASP A 393 -60.87 24.72 23.32
CA ASP A 393 -62.02 25.65 23.26
C ASP A 393 -61.99 26.38 21.89
N MET A 394 -62.90 26.05 20.96
CA MET A 394 -64.19 26.72 20.66
C MET A 394 -64.02 28.13 20.06
N ALA A 395 -64.20 28.27 18.74
CA ALA A 395 -65.44 28.76 18.08
C ALA A 395 -65.32 30.27 17.76
N ASP A 396 -65.89 30.88 16.72
CA ASP A 396 -66.68 30.55 15.53
C ASP A 396 -66.75 31.89 14.75
N GLU A 397 -66.81 31.87 13.42
CA GLU A 397 -67.78 32.64 12.63
C GLU A 397 -67.43 32.64 11.14
N THR A 398 -68.31 31.93 10.45
CA THR A 398 -68.64 31.96 9.02
C THR A 398 -68.79 33.37 8.42
N THR A 399 -68.41 33.55 7.15
CA THR A 399 -69.39 33.91 6.11
C THR A 399 -68.87 33.67 4.70
N ASP A 400 -69.75 33.00 3.97
CA ASP A 400 -69.78 32.68 2.56
C ASP A 400 -69.93 33.96 1.71
N LEU A 401 -69.40 33.97 0.47
CA LEU A 401 -70.14 34.35 -0.75
C LEU A 401 -69.23 34.46 -1.97
N SER A 402 -69.74 33.79 -3.00
CA SER A 402 -69.29 33.64 -4.37
C SER A 402 -69.19 34.91 -5.23
N SER A 403 -68.47 34.73 -6.34
CA SER A 403 -68.78 35.20 -7.70
C SER A 403 -68.20 36.54 -8.17
N GLY A 404 -67.77 36.55 -9.44
CA GLY A 404 -67.70 37.77 -10.25
C GLY A 404 -66.40 37.98 -10.99
N ARG A 405 -66.32 37.42 -12.21
CA ARG A 405 -65.41 37.88 -13.26
C ARG A 405 -65.65 39.37 -13.56
N CYS A 406 -64.57 40.11 -13.79
CA CYS A 406 -64.42 41.06 -14.89
C CYS A 406 -62.98 40.97 -15.38
#